data_AF-A0A496RY10-F1
#
_entry.id   AF-A0A496RY10-F1
#
_cell.length_a   1.000
_cell.length_b   1.000
_cell.length_c   1.000
_cell.angle_alpha   90.00
_cell.angle_beta   90.00
_cell.angle_gamma   90.00
#
_symmetry.space_group_name_H-M   'P 1'
#
loop_
_entity.id
_entity.type
_entity.pdbx_description
1 polymer ?
#
loop_
_entity_poly.entity_id
_entity_poly.type
_entity_poly.pdbx_seq_one_letter_code
_entity_poly.pdbx_strand_id
1 'polypeptide(L)'
;MSEFDYYPVFMDWLRQRGDKLVVSEVRPPSCNGLEFDIIGAHKWKNRKNFYALTSIEVKELDFAKCYRQAWERLSWCEYCYMAFPINFGEFSNLGGIIYNLANYLEKLKKYGIGVLVYENVCVKKVWCVLLARMSSKIMKWRKDMLLDILGLRQQKLDVK
;
A
#
# COMPACT_ATOMS: atom_id res chain seq x y z
N MET A 1 0.27 -13.47 -17.28
CA MET A 1 1.10 -12.57 -16.47
C MET A 1 0.44 -12.49 -15.10
N SER A 2 1.22 -12.52 -14.03
CA SER A 2 0.71 -12.56 -12.66
C SER A 2 0.78 -11.18 -12.00
N GLU A 3 -0.06 -10.91 -10.99
CA GLU A 3 -0.03 -9.66 -10.22
C GLU A 3 1.35 -9.36 -9.59
N PHE A 4 2.12 -10.41 -9.29
CA PHE A 4 3.50 -10.32 -8.77
C PHE A 4 4.49 -9.70 -9.76
N ASP A 5 4.24 -9.81 -11.07
CA ASP A 5 5.11 -9.25 -12.11
C ASP A 5 5.17 -7.71 -12.06
N TYR A 6 4.22 -7.08 -11.36
CA TYR A 6 4.12 -5.63 -11.20
C TYR A 6 4.69 -5.09 -9.88
N TYR A 7 5.02 -5.97 -8.93
CA TYR A 7 5.53 -5.54 -7.63
C TYR A 7 6.77 -4.63 -7.76
N PRO A 8 7.78 -4.95 -8.60
CA PRO A 8 8.94 -4.08 -8.78
C PRO A 8 8.57 -2.64 -9.15
N VAL A 9 7.52 -2.45 -9.96
CA VAL A 9 7.09 -1.13 -10.43
C VAL A 9 6.57 -0.27 -9.26
N PHE A 10 5.76 -0.87 -8.40
CA PHE A 10 5.26 -0.19 -7.20
C PHE A 10 6.35 0.04 -6.17
N MET A 11 7.28 -0.91 -6.05
CA MET A 11 8.42 -0.74 -5.15
C MET A 11 9.30 0.43 -5.58
N ASP A 12 9.55 0.56 -6.89
CA ASP A 12 10.29 1.70 -7.45
C ASP A 12 9.52 3.02 -7.28
N TRP A 13 8.21 3.01 -7.46
CA TRP A 13 7.37 4.18 -7.19
C TRP A 13 7.46 4.65 -5.72
N LEU A 14 7.48 3.73 -4.75
CA LEU A 14 7.69 4.05 -3.33
C LEU A 14 9.10 4.60 -3.08
N ARG A 15 10.14 4.01 -3.69
CA ARG A 15 11.53 4.50 -3.59
C ARG A 15 11.68 5.92 -4.14
N GLN A 16 11.03 6.23 -5.26
CA GLN A 16 11.03 7.58 -5.85
C GLN A 16 10.37 8.62 -4.93
N ARG A 17 9.40 8.21 -4.10
CA ARG A 17 8.82 9.05 -3.03
C ARG A 17 9.73 9.25 -1.82
N GLY A 18 10.86 8.55 -1.77
CA GLY A 18 11.85 8.64 -0.71
C GLY A 18 11.72 7.57 0.38
N ASP A 19 10.93 6.52 0.15
CA ASP A 19 10.87 5.38 1.07
C ASP A 19 12.22 4.66 1.06
N LYS A 20 12.77 4.44 2.26
CA LYS A 20 14.14 3.92 2.44
C LYS A 20 14.20 2.41 2.39
N LEU A 21 13.12 1.76 2.82
CA LEU A 21 12.96 0.32 2.78
C LEU A 21 11.63 0.04 2.11
N VAL A 22 11.66 -0.86 1.13
CA VAL A 22 10.46 -1.35 0.47
C VAL A 22 10.59 -2.85 0.31
N VAL A 23 9.59 -3.58 0.78
CA VAL A 23 9.51 -5.04 0.77
C VAL A 23 8.16 -5.48 0.20
N SER A 24 8.09 -6.71 -0.29
CA SER A 24 6.86 -7.35 -0.73
C SER A 24 6.51 -8.56 0.13
N GLU A 25 5.25 -9.02 0.01
CA GLU A 25 4.75 -10.28 0.56
C GLU A 25 4.97 -10.42 2.09
N VAL A 26 4.64 -9.35 2.83
CA VAL A 26 4.80 -9.34 4.28
C VAL A 26 3.60 -10.00 4.95
N ARG A 27 3.86 -11.02 5.77
CA ARG A 27 2.84 -11.75 6.53
C ARG A 27 3.09 -11.62 8.04
N PRO A 28 2.38 -10.73 8.75
CA PRO A 28 2.52 -10.65 10.19
C PRO A 28 2.01 -11.93 10.88
N PRO A 29 2.77 -12.51 11.84
CA PRO A 29 2.50 -13.83 12.40
C PRO A 29 1.20 -13.93 13.23
N SER A 30 0.58 -12.81 13.59
CA SER A 30 -0.61 -12.76 14.47
C SER A 30 -1.84 -12.13 13.82
N CYS A 31 -1.89 -12.05 12.50
CA CYS A 31 -2.99 -11.40 11.80
C CYS A 31 -3.70 -12.38 10.87
N ASN A 32 -4.74 -13.09 11.35
CA ASN A 32 -5.71 -13.96 10.66
C ASN A 32 -5.68 -13.95 9.10
N GLY A 33 -4.60 -14.42 8.48
CA GLY A 33 -4.42 -14.40 7.03
C GLY A 33 -4.29 -13.02 6.36
N LEU A 34 -4.05 -11.93 7.11
CA LEU A 34 -3.73 -10.62 6.52
C LEU A 34 -2.29 -10.64 6.00
N GLU A 35 -2.18 -10.50 4.69
CA GLU A 35 -0.92 -10.31 3.98
C GLU A 35 -0.80 -8.86 3.54
N PHE A 36 0.42 -8.41 3.24
CA PHE A 36 0.69 -7.13 2.62
C PHE A 36 1.49 -7.39 1.36
N ASP A 37 0.87 -7.14 0.20
CA ASP A 37 1.53 -7.28 -1.09
C ASP A 37 2.83 -6.46 -1.12
N ILE A 38 2.78 -5.17 -0.74
CA ILE A 38 3.95 -4.29 -0.68
C ILE A 38 3.86 -3.35 0.53
N ILE A 39 4.98 -3.19 1.24
CA ILE A 39 5.19 -2.20 2.31
C ILE A 39 6.40 -1.32 2.00
N GLY A 40 6.20 -0.01 2.04
CA GLY A 40 7.25 1.00 2.05
C GLY A 40 7.36 1.70 3.41
N ALA A 41 8.58 2.04 3.81
CA ALA A 41 8.86 2.78 5.04
C ALA A 41 9.58 4.10 4.74
N HIS A 42 8.90 5.21 5.03
CA HIS A 42 9.40 6.56 4.86
C HIS A 42 9.92 7.12 6.19
N LYS A 43 11.20 7.50 6.25
CA LYS A 43 11.77 8.14 7.45
C LYS A 43 11.50 9.65 7.41
N TRP A 44 10.80 10.18 8.41
CA TRP A 44 10.63 11.63 8.53
C TRP A 44 11.96 12.32 8.83
N LYS A 45 12.33 13.29 7.98
CA LYS A 45 13.61 14.02 8.08
C LYS A 45 13.85 14.65 9.45
N ASN A 46 12.78 15.14 10.10
CA ASN A 46 12.88 15.93 11.33
C ASN A 46 12.48 15.16 12.60
N ARG A 47 12.21 13.85 12.52
CA ARG A 47 11.86 13.03 13.69
C ARG A 47 12.77 11.82 13.80
N LYS A 48 13.60 11.80 14.84
CA LYS A 48 14.48 10.67 15.13
C LYS A 48 13.64 9.41 15.28
N ASN A 49 13.97 8.39 14.48
CA ASN A 49 13.37 7.05 14.51
C ASN A 49 11.86 6.99 14.24
N PHE A 50 11.28 7.99 13.55
CA PHE A 50 9.89 7.92 13.11
C PHE A 50 9.81 7.50 11.64
N TYR A 51 9.22 6.33 11.42
CA TYR A 51 8.89 5.80 10.09
C TYR A 51 7.38 5.90 9.88
N ALA A 52 6.97 6.44 8.73
CA ALA A 52 5.61 6.28 8.22
C ALA A 52 5.59 5.07 7.28
N LEU A 53 4.61 4.19 7.46
CA LEU A 53 4.43 3.00 6.64
C LEU A 53 3.38 3.26 5.57
N THR A 54 3.70 2.84 4.35
CA THR A 54 2.79 2.84 3.21
C THR A 54 2.55 1.39 2.81
N SER A 55 1.29 0.95 2.78
CA SER A 55 0.90 -0.32 2.17
C SER A 55 0.32 -0.08 0.77
N ILE A 56 0.65 -0.96 -0.17
CA ILE A 56 -0.03 -1.06 -1.47
C ILE A 56 -0.64 -2.45 -1.57
N GLU A 57 -1.93 -2.53 -1.89
CA GLU A 57 -2.63 -3.75 -2.29
C GLU A 57 -2.74 -3.82 -3.81
N VAL A 58 -2.21 -4.87 -4.43
CA VAL A 58 -2.22 -5.04 -5.88
C VAL A 58 -3.16 -6.18 -6.23
N LYS A 59 -4.26 -5.87 -6.92
CA LYS A 59 -5.23 -6.90 -7.35
C LYS A 59 -5.71 -6.62 -8.77
N GLU A 60 -5.83 -7.67 -9.57
CA GLU A 60 -6.21 -7.50 -10.98
C GLU A 60 -7.69 -7.16 -11.18
N LEU A 61 -8.63 -7.79 -10.45
CA LEU A 61 -10.05 -7.70 -10.82
C LEU A 61 -11.07 -7.59 -9.65
N ASP A 62 -10.66 -7.75 -8.39
CA ASP A 62 -11.60 -7.72 -7.26
C ASP A 62 -11.45 -6.43 -6.43
N PHE A 63 -12.17 -5.39 -6.85
CA PHE A 63 -12.15 -4.09 -6.19
C PHE A 63 -12.66 -4.16 -4.74
N ALA A 64 -13.71 -4.95 -4.49
CA ALA A 64 -14.34 -5.05 -3.18
C ALA A 64 -13.42 -5.74 -2.17
N LYS A 65 -12.77 -6.83 -2.58
CA LYS A 65 -11.75 -7.52 -1.77
C LYS A 65 -10.53 -6.62 -1.52
N CYS A 66 -10.05 -5.93 -2.56
CA CYS A 66 -8.94 -4.99 -2.46
C CYS A 66 -9.28 -3.84 -1.49
N TYR A 67 -10.50 -3.32 -1.54
CA TYR A 67 -11.00 -2.31 -0.60
C TYR A 67 -11.01 -2.83 0.84
N ARG A 68 -11.54 -4.04 1.06
CA ARG A 68 -11.59 -4.65 2.40
C ARG A 68 -10.18 -4.83 2.98
N GLN A 69 -9.24 -5.36 2.20
CA GLN A 69 -7.84 -5.53 2.61
C GLN A 69 -7.21 -4.18 2.95
N ALA A 70 -7.32 -3.18 2.05
CA ALA A 70 -6.79 -1.84 2.31
C ALA A 70 -7.40 -1.21 3.57
N TRP A 71 -8.69 -1.41 3.82
CA TRP A 71 -9.37 -0.91 5.02
C TRP A 71 -8.89 -1.57 6.31
N GLU A 72 -8.65 -2.88 6.31
CA GLU A 72 -8.09 -3.60 7.47
C GLU A 72 -6.66 -3.11 7.79
N ARG A 73 -5.86 -2.84 6.75
CA ARG A 73 -4.48 -2.34 6.85
C ARG A 73 -4.36 -0.91 7.38
N LEU A 74 -5.44 -0.12 7.42
CA LEU A 74 -5.45 1.22 8.04
C LEU A 74 -5.07 1.20 9.53
N SER A 75 -5.18 0.05 10.19
CA SER A 75 -4.76 -0.14 11.58
C SER A 75 -3.27 -0.48 11.75
N TRP A 76 -2.57 -0.69 10.64
CA TRP A 76 -1.17 -1.13 10.59
C TRP A 76 -0.24 -0.06 10.00
N CYS A 77 -0.72 0.69 9.01
CA CYS A 77 0.08 1.64 8.23
C CYS A 77 -0.54 3.04 8.22
N GLU A 78 0.33 4.06 8.11
CA GLU A 78 -0.08 5.46 7.93
C GLU A 78 -0.82 5.68 6.61
N TYR A 79 -0.34 5.08 5.53
CA TYR A 79 -0.91 5.26 4.20
C TYR A 79 -1.27 3.89 3.61
N CYS A 80 -2.45 3.79 3.02
CA CYS A 80 -2.89 2.57 2.34
C CYS A 80 -3.35 2.93 0.93
N TYR A 81 -2.82 2.23 -0.06
CA TYR A 81 -3.20 2.34 -1.46
C TYR A 81 -3.76 1.01 -1.96
N MET A 82 -4.74 1.11 -2.85
CA MET A 82 -5.20 0.04 -3.72
C MET A 82 -4.62 0.27 -5.10
N ALA A 83 -4.24 -0.79 -5.83
CA ALA A 83 -3.63 -0.69 -7.14
C ALA A 83 -4.28 -1.64 -8.15
N PHE A 84 -4.67 -1.09 -9.31
CA PHE A 84 -5.40 -1.82 -10.33
C PHE A 84 -4.78 -1.66 -11.73
N PRO A 85 -4.77 -2.73 -12.55
CA PRO A 85 -4.27 -2.64 -13.91
C PRO A 85 -5.24 -1.85 -14.78
N ILE A 86 -4.73 -0.88 -15.53
CA ILE A 86 -5.43 -0.29 -16.67
C ILE A 86 -4.83 -0.86 -17.95
N ASN A 87 -5.71 -1.33 -18.82
CA ASN A 87 -5.38 -1.60 -20.21
C ASN A 87 -6.06 -0.56 -21.10
N PHE A 88 -5.29 0.43 -21.58
CA PHE A 88 -5.82 1.50 -22.43
C PHE A 88 -6.34 1.00 -23.79
N GLY A 89 -5.93 -0.21 -24.21
CA GLY A 89 -6.48 -0.88 -25.40
C GLY A 89 -7.83 -1.57 -25.17
N GLU A 90 -8.26 -1.74 -23.92
CA GLU A 90 -9.48 -2.45 -23.54
C GLU A 90 -10.43 -1.51 -22.80
N PHE A 91 -11.35 -0.88 -23.56
CA PHE A 91 -12.32 0.07 -23.03
C PHE A 91 -13.18 -0.50 -21.89
N SER A 92 -13.45 -1.81 -21.90
CA SER A 92 -14.19 -2.52 -20.85
C SER A 92 -13.46 -2.51 -19.49
N ASN A 93 -12.14 -2.67 -19.48
CA ASN A 93 -11.32 -2.65 -18.27
C ASN A 93 -11.31 -1.23 -17.64
N LEU A 94 -11.07 -0.20 -18.45
CA LEU A 94 -11.07 1.18 -17.99
C LEU A 94 -12.46 1.61 -17.47
N GLY A 95 -13.53 1.26 -18.19
CA GLY A 95 -14.91 1.52 -17.77
C GLY A 95 -15.25 0.85 -16.43
N GLY A 96 -14.81 -0.40 -16.22
CA GLY A 96 -15.00 -1.12 -14.96
C GLY A 96 -14.30 -0.46 -13.77
N ILE A 97 -13.06 0.01 -13.95
CA ILE A 97 -12.32 0.74 -12.90
C ILE A 97 -13.02 2.06 -12.56
N ILE A 98 -13.44 2.82 -13.58
CA ILE A 98 -14.15 4.10 -13.37
C ILE A 98 -15.46 3.86 -12.61
N TYR A 99 -16.24 2.85 -13.00
CA TYR A 99 -17.49 2.48 -12.33
C TYR A 99 -17.27 2.11 -10.86
N ASN A 100 -16.28 1.25 -10.58
CA ASN A 100 -15.93 0.86 -9.21
C ASN A 100 -15.43 2.06 -8.39
N LEU A 101 -14.58 2.91 -8.97
CA LEU A 101 -14.13 4.13 -8.32
C LEU A 101 -15.30 5.02 -7.94
N ALA A 102 -16.26 5.25 -8.85
CA ALA A 102 -17.46 6.05 -8.57
C ALA A 102 -18.26 5.46 -7.39
N ASN A 103 -18.46 4.15 -7.36
CA ASN A 103 -19.22 3.46 -6.31
C ASN A 103 -18.55 3.49 -4.92
N TYR A 104 -17.22 3.52 -4.88
CA TYR A 104 -16.46 3.49 -3.63
C TYR A 104 -15.86 4.86 -3.25
N LEU A 105 -15.97 5.88 -4.10
CA LEU A 105 -15.27 7.17 -3.96
C LEU A 105 -15.46 7.79 -2.58
N GLU A 106 -16.72 7.86 -2.12
CA GLU A 106 -17.04 8.45 -0.81
C GLU A 106 -16.44 7.65 0.35
N LYS A 107 -16.41 6.31 0.26
CA LYS A 107 -15.76 5.46 1.27
C LYS A 107 -14.24 5.64 1.24
N LEU A 108 -13.63 5.64 0.06
CA LEU A 108 -12.18 5.83 -0.12
C LEU A 108 -11.75 7.18 0.45
N LYS A 109 -12.47 8.25 0.10
CA LYS A 109 -12.26 9.59 0.67
C LYS A 109 -12.44 9.57 2.17
N LYS A 110 -13.56 9.07 2.70
CA LYS A 110 -13.86 9.02 4.14
C LYS A 110 -12.74 8.36 4.95
N TYR A 111 -12.20 7.25 4.47
CA TYR A 111 -11.16 6.50 5.18
C TYR A 111 -9.72 6.86 4.78
N GLY A 112 -9.52 7.71 3.77
CA GLY A 112 -8.20 8.13 3.32
C GLY A 112 -7.42 7.06 2.55
N ILE A 113 -8.12 6.10 1.92
CA ILE A 113 -7.49 5.07 1.10
C ILE A 113 -7.19 5.65 -0.28
N GLY A 114 -5.93 5.55 -0.71
CA GLY A 114 -5.51 6.01 -2.03
C GLY A 114 -5.74 4.95 -3.12
N VAL A 115 -5.72 5.39 -4.37
CA VAL A 115 -5.84 4.51 -5.54
C VAL A 115 -4.74 4.81 -6.53
N LEU A 116 -4.01 3.76 -6.88
CA LEU A 116 -3.02 3.71 -7.94
C LEU A 116 -3.59 2.92 -9.11
N VAL A 117 -3.17 3.27 -10.30
CA VAL A 117 -3.45 2.52 -11.52
C VAL A 117 -2.16 2.32 -12.28
N TYR A 118 -2.02 1.21 -12.98
CA TYR A 118 -0.78 0.86 -13.66
C TYR A 118 -1.04 0.23 -15.02
N GLU A 119 -0.15 0.47 -15.98
CA GLU A 119 -0.29 -0.13 -17.31
C GLU A 119 0.31 -1.53 -17.33
N ASN A 120 -0.51 -2.50 -17.71
CA ASN A 120 -0.18 -3.93 -17.61
C ASN A 120 0.83 -4.38 -18.69
N VAL A 121 0.94 -3.71 -19.85
CA VAL A 121 1.48 -4.36 -21.06
C VAL A 121 2.86 -3.84 -21.56
N CYS A 122 3.21 -2.56 -21.41
CA CYS A 122 4.46 -2.05 -22.05
C CYS A 122 5.28 -1.00 -21.27
N VAL A 123 4.64 -0.02 -20.62
CA VAL A 123 5.35 1.18 -20.13
C VAL A 123 5.72 1.11 -18.64
N LYS A 124 5.21 0.10 -17.90
CA LYS A 124 5.42 -0.10 -16.46
C LYS A 124 5.31 1.22 -15.67
N LYS A 125 4.26 1.98 -15.95
CA LYS A 125 4.01 3.28 -15.31
C LYS A 125 2.88 3.16 -14.30
N VAL A 126 3.05 3.86 -13.17
CA VAL A 126 2.06 3.96 -12.10
C VAL A 126 1.54 5.39 -12.04
N TRP A 127 0.23 5.54 -12.05
CA TRP A 127 -0.45 6.81 -11.85
C TRP A 127 -1.25 6.79 -10.55
N CYS A 128 -1.23 7.90 -9.83
CA CYS A 128 -2.02 8.07 -8.62
C CYS A 128 -3.33 8.78 -8.97
N VAL A 129 -4.44 8.04 -8.93
CA VAL A 129 -5.79 8.58 -9.18
C VAL A 129 -6.33 9.26 -7.91
N LEU A 130 -6.04 8.68 -6.75
CA LEU A 130 -6.42 9.24 -5.45
C LEU A 130 -5.25 9.12 -4.47
N LEU A 131 -4.85 10.25 -3.88
CA LEU A 131 -3.81 10.26 -2.85
C LEU A 131 -4.34 9.67 -1.54
N ALA A 132 -3.60 8.74 -0.96
CA ALA A 132 -3.87 8.25 0.38
C ALA A 132 -3.65 9.37 1.40
N ARG A 133 -4.43 9.37 2.47
CA ARG A 133 -4.29 10.27 3.63
C ARG A 133 -3.83 9.47 4.84
N MET A 134 -3.22 10.16 5.79
CA MET A 134 -2.73 9.52 7.01
C MET A 134 -3.89 8.93 7.80
N SER A 135 -3.81 7.63 8.12
CA SER A 135 -4.82 6.92 8.89
C SER A 135 -4.82 7.37 10.35
N SER A 136 -6.02 7.62 10.89
CA SER A 136 -6.23 7.85 12.32
C SER A 136 -6.46 6.54 13.11
N LYS A 137 -6.51 5.39 12.44
CA LYS A 137 -6.83 4.09 13.04
C LYS A 137 -5.60 3.27 13.47
N ILE A 138 -4.41 3.82 13.30
CA ILE A 138 -3.15 3.10 13.49
C ILE A 138 -3.03 2.62 14.93
N MET A 139 -2.81 1.32 15.10
CA MET A 139 -2.53 0.72 16.39
C MET A 139 -1.02 0.59 16.54
N LYS A 140 -0.46 1.18 17.60
CA LYS A 140 0.99 1.20 17.83
C LYS A 140 1.62 -0.20 17.77
N TRP A 141 1.04 -1.19 18.42
CA TRP A 141 1.60 -2.54 18.46
C TRP A 141 1.61 -3.24 17.09
N ARG A 142 0.64 -2.95 16.21
CA ARG A 142 0.58 -3.46 14.83
C ARG A 142 1.68 -2.84 13.98
N LYS A 143 1.83 -1.52 14.09
CA LYS A 143 2.89 -0.78 13.43
C LYS A 143 4.27 -1.24 13.89
N ASP A 144 4.47 -1.35 15.21
CA ASP A 144 5.73 -1.81 15.81
C ASP A 144 6.10 -3.21 15.29
N MET A 145 5.12 -4.10 15.16
CA MET A 145 5.33 -5.43 14.57
C MET A 145 5.79 -5.38 13.11
N LEU A 146 5.20 -4.51 12.28
CA LEU A 146 5.71 -4.31 10.92
C LEU A 146 7.13 -3.74 10.93
N LEU A 147 7.43 -2.78 11.81
CA LEU A 147 8.78 -2.24 11.92
C LEU A 147 9.80 -3.29 12.38
N ASP A 148 9.39 -4.24 13.22
CA ASP A 148 10.22 -5.38 13.64
C ASP A 148 10.51 -6.31 12.45
N ILE A 149 9.50 -6.68 11.68
CA ILE A 149 9.65 -7.50 10.46
C ILE A 149 10.59 -6.81 9.45
N LEU A 150 10.48 -5.49 9.35
CA LEU A 150 11.30 -4.67 8.47
C LEU A 150 12.74 -4.44 9.00
N GLY A 151 13.06 -4.87 10.22
CA GLY A 151 14.37 -4.60 10.84
C GLY A 151 14.61 -3.11 11.13
N LEU A 152 13.55 -2.30 11.21
CA LEU A 152 13.62 -0.84 11.41
C LEU A 152 13.43 -0.43 12.86
N ARG A 153 12.97 -1.34 13.73
CA ARG A 153 12.97 -1.10 15.17
C ARG A 153 14.39 -1.35 15.69
N GLN A 154 15.07 -0.27 16.07
CA GLN A 154 16.29 -0.42 16.87
C GLN A 154 15.89 -1.12 18.18
N GLN A 155 16.50 -2.29 18.44
CA GLN A 155 16.58 -2.82 19.79
C GLN A 155 17.07 -1.66 20.66
N LYS A 156 16.39 -1.38 21.77
CA LYS A 156 17.03 -0.59 22.83
C LYS A 156 18.31 -1.36 23.13
N LEU A 157 19.46 -0.84 22.70
CA LEU A 157 20.74 -1.30 23.19
C LEU A 157 20.61 -1.21 24.71
N ASP A 158 20.66 -2.37 25.37
CA ASP A 158 20.65 -2.44 26.81
C ASP A 158 21.76 -1.51 27.31
N VAL A 159 21.34 -0.47 28.02
CA VAL A 159 22.24 0.35 28.82
C VAL A 159 22.74 -0.59 29.91
N LYS A 160 24.00 -0.99 29.80
CA LYS A 160 24.81 -1.41 30.95
C LYS A 160 25.79 -0.29 31.26
#